data_AF-A0AAC9M1W4-F1
#
_entry.id   AF-A0AAC9M1W4-F1
#
_cell.length_a   1.000
_cell.length_b   1.000
_cell.length_c   1.000
_cell.angle_alpha   90.00
_cell.angle_beta   90.00
_cell.angle_gamma   90.00
#
_symmetry.space_group_name_H-M   'P 1'
#
loop_
_entity.id
_entity.type
_entity.pdbx_description
1 polymer ?
#
loop_
_entity_poly.entity_id
_entity_poly.type
_entity_poly.pdbx_seq_one_letter_code
_entity_poly.pdbx_strand_id
1 'polypeptide(L)'
;MNYFLKANKNLLTYSLIILIVIPIFGLNFFISFIGNILLLLFLIPLLLLALMFIGFNSFKSKINTCSNCGAISLGLSETCMNCGADLENIKKSSQLDKKPSESTIEVKAEEVK
;
A
#
# COMPACT_ATOMS: atom_id res chain seq x y z
N MET A 1 -32.81 58.14 12.98
CA MET A 1 -31.59 57.34 12.67
C MET A 1 -30.57 57.35 13.81
N ASN A 2 -30.23 58.50 14.41
CA ASN A 2 -29.13 58.61 15.37
C ASN A 2 -29.36 58.01 16.78
N TYR A 3 -30.62 57.78 17.18
CA TYR A 3 -30.94 57.26 18.52
C TYR A 3 -30.60 55.77 18.67
N PHE A 4 -30.88 54.96 17.64
CA PHE A 4 -30.57 53.52 17.62
C PHE A 4 -29.06 53.24 17.65
N LEU A 5 -28.28 54.00 16.88
CA LEU A 5 -26.82 53.89 16.87
C LEU A 5 -26.18 54.29 18.21
N LYS A 6 -26.80 55.23 18.93
CA LYS A 6 -26.31 55.69 20.25
C LYS A 6 -26.61 54.67 21.36
N ALA A 7 -27.78 54.03 21.33
CA ALA A 7 -28.18 53.01 22.30
C ALA A 7 -27.32 51.73 22.25
N ASN A 8 -26.90 51.32 21.04
CA ASN A 8 -26.15 50.08 20.80
C ASN A 8 -24.68 50.29 20.38
N LYS A 9 -24.10 51.45 20.69
CA LYS A 9 -22.77 51.87 20.24
C LYS A 9 -21.67 50.83 20.53
N ASN A 10 -21.68 50.23 21.71
CA ASN A 10 -20.68 49.22 22.10
C ASN A 10 -20.86 47.92 21.30
N LEU A 11 -22.10 47.47 21.10
CA LEU A 11 -22.43 46.25 20.36
C LEU A 11 -22.03 46.38 18.89
N LEU A 12 -22.32 47.54 18.28
CA LEU A 12 -21.88 47.86 16.92
C LEU A 12 -20.35 47.85 16.80
N THR A 13 -19.65 48.41 17.80
CA THR A 13 -18.19 48.50 17.81
C THR A 13 -17.55 47.11 17.95
N TYR A 14 -18.03 46.28 18.88
CA TYR A 14 -17.54 44.90 19.02
C TYR A 14 -17.85 44.04 17.80
N SER A 15 -19.03 44.19 17.20
CA SER A 15 -19.36 43.48 15.96
C SER A 15 -18.41 43.86 14.82
N LEU A 16 -18.04 45.14 14.70
CA LEU A 16 -17.09 45.60 13.69
C LEU A 16 -15.68 45.05 13.94
N ILE A 17 -15.24 45.05 15.20
CA ILE A 17 -13.94 44.51 15.60
C ILE A 17 -13.88 43.02 15.28
N ILE A 18 -14.90 42.25 15.66
CA ILE A 18 -14.98 40.81 15.40
C ILE A 18 -14.97 40.52 13.89
N LEU A 19 -15.70 41.31 13.10
CA LEU A 19 -15.74 41.17 11.65
C LEU A 19 -14.36 41.35 11.00
N ILE A 20 -13.47 42.16 11.59
CA ILE A 20 -12.11 42.40 11.10
C ILE A 20 -11.11 41.40 11.69
N VAL A 21 -11.24 41.03 12.96
CA VAL A 21 -10.30 40.14 13.66
C VAL A 21 -10.43 38.69 13.19
N ILE A 22 -11.65 38.20 12.93
CA ILE A 22 -11.89 36.83 12.44
C ILE A 22 -11.14 36.52 11.13
N PRO A 23 -11.22 37.34 10.05
CA PRO A 23 -10.51 37.03 8.82
C PRO A 23 -8.99 37.16 8.94
N ILE A 24 -8.48 38.02 9.83
CA ILE A 24 -7.03 38.23 9.99
C ILE A 24 -6.39 37.07 10.77
N PHE A 25 -7.02 36.66 11.87
CA PHE A 25 -6.46 35.65 12.77
C PHE A 25 -7.06 34.26 12.57
N GLY A 26 -8.37 34.18 12.35
CA GLY A 26 -9.09 32.91 12.20
C GLY A 26 -8.80 32.22 10.88
N LEU A 27 -8.75 32.95 9.76
CA LEU A 27 -8.62 32.33 8.44
C LEU A 27 -7.31 31.54 8.29
N ASN A 28 -6.19 32.11 8.71
CA ASN A 28 -4.89 31.41 8.71
C ASN A 28 -4.90 30.17 9.60
N PHE A 29 -5.54 30.25 10.76
CA PHE A 29 -5.70 29.10 11.66
C PHE A 29 -6.51 27.98 10.98
N PHE A 30 -7.66 28.31 10.38
CA PHE A 30 -8.49 27.33 9.69
C PHE A 30 -7.78 26.73 8.47
N ILE A 31 -7.09 27.54 7.66
CA ILE A 31 -6.34 27.06 6.50
C ILE A 31 -5.21 26.10 6.94
N SER A 32 -4.47 26.45 7.99
CA SER A 32 -3.41 25.57 8.51
C SER A 32 -3.98 24.28 9.09
N PHE A 33 -5.09 24.37 9.83
CA PHE A 33 -5.76 23.20 10.41
C PHE A 33 -6.28 22.26 9.32
N ILE A 34 -7.04 22.78 8.36
CA ILE A 34 -7.58 21.98 7.25
C ILE A 34 -6.47 21.43 6.35
N GLY A 35 -5.42 22.22 6.09
CA GLY A 35 -4.29 21.83 5.26
C GLY A 35 -3.55 20.64 5.85
N ASN A 36 -3.27 20.67 7.16
CA ASN A 36 -2.62 19.55 7.84
C ASN A 36 -3.52 18.31 7.92
N ILE A 37 -4.82 18.48 8.19
CA ILE A 37 -5.78 17.36 8.18
C ILE A 37 -5.83 16.71 6.78
N LEU A 38 -5.92 17.52 5.73
CA LEU A 38 -6.04 17.05 4.35
C LEU A 38 -4.75 16.37 3.89
N LEU A 39 -3.60 16.94 4.25
CA LEU A 39 -2.29 16.34 4.01
C LEU A 39 -2.23 14.96 4.65
N LEU A 40 -2.57 14.84 5.93
CA LEU A 40 -2.53 13.59 6.67
C LEU A 40 -3.49 12.55 6.06
N LEU A 41 -4.70 12.99 5.68
CA LEU A 41 -5.69 12.15 5.02
C LEU A 41 -5.18 11.56 3.70
N PHE A 42 -4.31 12.28 2.98
CA PHE A 42 -3.73 11.79 1.72
C PHE A 42 -2.44 10.97 1.94
N LEU A 43 -1.61 11.37 2.91
CA LEU A 43 -0.35 10.70 3.20
C LEU A 43 -0.54 9.29 3.77
N ILE A 44 -1.55 9.08 4.60
CA ILE A 44 -1.82 7.77 5.22
C ILE A 44 -2.13 6.70 4.16
N PRO A 45 -3.12 6.89 3.25
CA PRO A 45 -3.38 5.95 2.17
C PRO A 45 -2.17 5.72 1.27
N LEU A 46 -1.43 6.79 0.94
CA LEU A 46 -0.24 6.68 0.09
C LEU A 46 0.84 5.81 0.76
N LEU A 47 1.06 5.98 2.05
CA LEU A 47 1.99 5.19 2.84
C LEU A 47 1.55 3.72 2.91
N LEU A 48 0.27 3.46 3.15
CA LEU A 48 -0.30 2.10 3.14
C LEU A 48 -0.11 1.42 1.78
N LEU A 49 -0.31 2.16 0.69
CA LEU A 49 -0.12 1.65 -0.67
C LEU A 49 1.35 1.24 -0.89
N ALA A 50 2.30 2.08 -0.46
CA ALA A 50 3.73 1.78 -0.54
C ALA A 50 4.11 0.55 0.29
N LEU A 51 3.60 0.44 1.52
CA LEU A 51 3.80 -0.72 2.39
C LEU A 51 3.23 -1.99 1.76
N MET A 52 2.03 -1.94 1.17
CA MET A 52 1.45 -3.05 0.44
C MET A 52 2.32 -3.47 -0.75
N PHE A 53 2.82 -2.52 -1.54
CA PHE A 53 3.69 -2.84 -2.68
C PHE A 53 4.98 -3.55 -2.25
N ILE A 54 5.66 -3.02 -1.22
CA ILE A 54 6.89 -3.61 -0.68
C ILE A 54 6.60 -4.98 -0.05
N GLY A 55 5.55 -5.06 0.76
CA GLY A 55 5.13 -6.28 1.45
C GLY A 55 4.74 -7.39 0.49
N PHE A 56 3.98 -7.08 -0.57
CA PHE A 56 3.53 -8.07 -1.55
C PHE A 56 4.69 -8.67 -2.34
N ASN A 57 5.68 -7.85 -2.71
CA ASN A 57 6.89 -8.34 -3.38
C ASN A 57 7.71 -9.28 -2.48
N SER A 58 7.87 -8.90 -1.20
CA SER A 58 8.54 -9.74 -0.20
C SER A 58 7.79 -11.05 0.05
N PHE A 59 6.46 -10.99 0.14
CA PHE A 59 5.61 -12.16 0.35
C PHE A 59 5.70 -13.13 -0.84
N LYS A 60 5.60 -12.62 -2.08
CA LYS A 60 5.73 -13.43 -3.30
C LYS A 60 7.06 -14.18 -3.35
N SER A 61 8.15 -13.55 -2.93
CA SER A 61 9.49 -14.18 -2.92
C SER A 61 9.62 -15.33 -1.91
N LYS A 62 8.76 -15.38 -0.89
CA LYS A 62 8.78 -16.40 0.17
C LYS A 62 7.81 -17.57 -0.08
N ILE A 63 6.96 -17.52 -1.10
CA ILE A 63 6.06 -18.63 -1.43
C ILE A 63 6.80 -19.62 -2.32
N ASN A 64 6.91 -20.87 -1.88
CA ASN A 64 7.51 -21.96 -2.65
C ASN A 64 6.45 -23.05 -2.89
N THR A 65 6.44 -23.64 -4.09
CA THR A 65 5.59 -24.81 -4.40
C THR A 65 6.44 -26.07 -4.38
N CYS A 66 6.01 -27.10 -3.66
CA CYS A 66 6.70 -28.38 -3.61
C CYS A 66 6.59 -29.09 -4.96
N SER A 67 7.72 -29.50 -5.54
CA SER A 67 7.77 -30.24 -6.82
C SER A 67 7.20 -31.66 -6.72
N ASN A 68 7.26 -32.27 -5.53
CA ASN A 68 6.89 -33.68 -5.35
C ASN A 68 5.39 -33.89 -5.12
N CYS A 69 4.72 -32.96 -4.44
CA CYS A 69 3.29 -33.08 -4.10
C CYS A 69 2.44 -31.86 -4.46
N GLY A 70 3.03 -30.79 -5.01
CA GLY A 70 2.30 -29.57 -5.41
C GLY A 70 1.84 -28.68 -4.26
N ALA A 71 2.13 -29.04 -3.00
CA ALA A 71 1.74 -28.24 -1.84
C ALA A 71 2.45 -26.88 -1.83
N ILE A 72 1.71 -25.81 -1.53
CA ILE A 72 2.24 -24.46 -1.38
C ILE A 72 2.76 -24.33 0.05
N SER A 73 4.05 -24.05 0.20
CA SER A 73 4.69 -23.79 1.49
C SER A 73 5.18 -22.34 1.54
N LEU A 74 4.93 -21.69 2.67
CA LEU A 74 5.64 -20.46 3.01
C LEU A 74 7.05 -20.89 3.41
N GLY A 75 8.09 -20.33 2.79
CA GLY A 75 9.51 -20.67 2.96
C GLY A 75 10.09 -20.36 4.34
N LEU A 76 9.37 -20.75 5.40
CA LEU A 76 9.77 -20.79 6.81
C LEU A 76 10.35 -22.15 7.19
N SER A 77 10.21 -23.17 6.35
CA SER A 77 10.70 -24.53 6.61
C SER A 77 11.43 -25.09 5.40
N GLU A 78 12.55 -25.76 5.64
CA GLU A 78 13.39 -26.42 4.64
C GLU A 78 12.73 -27.71 4.09
N THR A 79 11.67 -28.19 4.75
CA THR A 79 10.98 -29.45 4.41
C THR A 79 9.48 -29.23 4.21
N CYS A 80 8.90 -29.93 3.24
CA CYS A 80 7.48 -29.86 2.96
C CYS A 80 6.68 -30.51 4.08
N MET A 81 5.82 -29.74 4.76
CA MET A 81 4.96 -30.25 5.83
C MET A 81 3.97 -31.34 5.38
N ASN A 82 3.69 -31.45 4.08
CA ASN A 82 2.73 -32.41 3.55
C ASN A 82 3.34 -33.75 3.14
N CYS A 83 4.55 -33.75 2.58
CA CYS A 83 5.20 -34.97 2.06
C CYS A 83 6.63 -35.22 2.57
N GLY A 84 7.16 -34.34 3.42
CA GLY A 84 8.52 -34.45 3.98
C GLY A 84 9.65 -34.17 3.00
N ALA A 85 9.35 -33.81 1.75
CA ALA A 85 10.37 -33.53 0.73
C ALA A 85 11.14 -32.23 1.03
N ASP A 86 12.44 -32.24 0.75
CA ASP A 86 13.32 -31.09 0.90
C ASP A 86 12.98 -29.97 -0.13
N LEU A 87 12.79 -28.74 0.37
CA LEU A 87 12.41 -27.55 -0.39
C LEU A 87 13.61 -26.68 -0.79
N GLU A 88 14.81 -26.94 -0.27
CA GLU A 88 16.01 -26.10 -0.42
C GLU A 88 16.52 -26.05 -1.88
N ASN A 89 16.15 -27.04 -2.70
CA ASN A 89 16.60 -27.17 -4.09
C ASN A 89 15.68 -26.52 -5.15
N ILE A 90 14.53 -25.97 -4.79
CA ILE A 90 13.53 -25.50 -5.78
C ILE A 90 13.89 -24.11 -6.36
N LYS A 91 14.72 -23.32 -5.68
CA LYS A 91 15.12 -21.98 -6.15
C LYS A 91 15.97 -21.96 -7.43
N LYS A 92 16.45 -23.10 -7.91
CA LYS A 92 17.48 -23.14 -8.97
C LYS A 92 16.97 -23.48 -10.38
N SER A 93 15.69 -23.83 -10.57
CA SER A 93 15.24 -24.39 -11.84
C SER A 93 13.99 -23.75 -12.45
N SER A 94 13.72 -22.47 -12.19
CA SER A 94 12.84 -21.74 -13.08
C SER A 94 13.60 -21.46 -14.39
N GLN A 95 13.57 -22.40 -15.33
CA GLN A 95 13.86 -22.15 -16.73
C GLN A 95 12.78 -21.19 -17.29
N LEU A 96 12.72 -19.96 -16.78
CA LEU A 96 11.80 -18.94 -17.26
C LEU A 96 12.24 -18.39 -18.62
N ASP A 97 13.50 -18.58 -18.98
CA ASP A 97 14.10 -18.08 -20.23
C ASP A 97 13.94 -19.04 -21.42
N LYS A 98 13.37 -20.24 -21.24
CA LYS A 98 13.07 -21.13 -22.36
C LYS A 98 11.63 -20.96 -22.79
N LYS A 99 11.43 -20.33 -23.94
CA LYS A 99 10.14 -20.26 -24.60
C LYS A 99 9.69 -21.70 -24.91
N PRO A 100 8.51 -22.16 -24.43
CA PRO A 100 8.02 -23.51 -24.70
C PRO A 100 7.88 -23.80 -26.20
N SER A 101 7.72 -22.75 -27.00
CA SER A 101 7.66 -22.80 -28.46
C SER A 101 8.98 -23.23 -29.13
N GLU A 102 10.11 -23.15 -28.42
CA GLU A 102 11.46 -23.43 -28.95
C GLU A 102 12.06 -24.73 -28.38
N SER A 103 11.32 -25.44 -27.52
CA SER A 103 11.81 -26.71 -26.95
C SER A 103 11.60 -27.87 -27.92
N THR A 104 12.69 -28.52 -28.32
CA THR A 104 12.69 -29.77 -29.07
C THR A 104 12.63 -30.96 -28.10
N ILE A 105 11.69 -31.88 -28.31
CA ILE A 105 11.61 -33.14 -27.55
C ILE A 105 12.34 -34.22 -28.37
N GLU A 106 13.50 -34.66 -27.91
CA GLU A 106 14.17 -35.84 -28.47
C GLU A 106 13.54 -37.11 -27.89
N VAL A 107 12.83 -37.86 -28.73
CA VAL A 107 12.27 -39.16 -28.37
C VAL A 107 13.26 -40.24 -28.77
N LYS A 108 13.87 -40.92 -27.78
CA LYS A 108 14.60 -42.16 -28.02
C LYS A 108 13.60 -43.30 -28.00
N ALA A 109 13.33 -43.87 -29.17
CA ALA A 109 12.57 -45.11 -29.31
C ALA A 109 13.55 -46.29 -29.32
N GLU A 110 13.28 -47.27 -28.47
CA GLU A 110 14.03 -48.53 -28.42
C GLU A 110 13.06 -49.66 -28.79
N GLU A 111 13.49 -50.53 -29.70
CA GLU A 111 12.66 -51.66 -30.15
C GLU A 111 12.67 -52.74 -29.07
N VAL A 112 11.48 -53.02 -28.51
CA VAL A 112 11.30 -54.13 -27.58
C VAL A 112 11.09 -55.41 -28.40
N LYS A 113 11.97 -56.39 -28.19
CA LYS A 113 12.00 -57.67 -28.92
C LYS A 113 11.16 -58.75 -28.25
#